data_AF-A0A924CJC6-F1
#
_entry.id   AF-A0A924CJC6-F1
#
_cell.length_a   1.000
_cell.length_b   1.000
_cell.length_c   1.000
_cell.angle_alpha   90.00
_cell.angle_beta   90.00
_cell.angle_gamma   90.00
#
_symmetry.space_group_name_H-M   'P 1'
#
loop_
_entity.id
_entity.type
_entity.pdbx_description
1 polymer ?
#
loop_
_entity_poly.entity_id
_entity_poly.type
_entity_poly.pdbx_seq_one_letter_code
_entity_poly.pdbx_strand_id
1 'polypeptide(L)'
;PPEPPAVAPRMAPSFTPFASFEHWYSYERPAEPKILADLVIDRLYPQLRDDPYPYAALVSEVARRSAQLIAQWQAVGFMHGVMNTDNMSILGLTLDYGPFGFMEAYDARHICNHTDQQGRYSFAMQPQIGHWNCFALGQALLPLIGEVEAVQEALAVYQPHFQASLGALHHAKLGLSTVQANDAALIDGLFSILQASHVDFTLFFRRLGDLQSNDSASDAPLRDLFIDRAAFDSWAVQYRQRLAQENSLDAARRLAMHATNPKYVLRNYLAQVAIEKAQKKDFTEVATLLAVLEKPFDEQPEHEHYAALPPDWASHLEVSCSS
;
A
#
# COMPACT_ATOMS: atom_id res chain seq x y z
N PRO A 1 0.75 13.62 30.61
CA PRO A 1 1.66 12.85 31.49
C PRO A 1 2.78 12.28 30.61
N PRO A 2 4.01 12.07 31.14
CA PRO A 2 5.06 11.44 30.35
C PRO A 2 4.61 10.04 29.92
N GLU A 3 4.85 9.68 28.66
CA GLU A 3 4.56 8.34 28.14
C GLU A 3 5.63 7.33 28.61
N PRO A 4 5.22 6.08 28.95
CA PRO A 4 6.18 5.07 29.38
C PRO A 4 7.04 4.60 28.19
N PRO A 5 8.35 4.38 28.38
CA PRO A 5 9.19 3.82 27.33
C PRO A 5 8.79 2.38 27.01
N ALA A 6 8.81 2.03 25.73
CA ALA A 6 8.59 0.68 25.22
C ALA A 6 9.69 0.31 24.21
N VAL A 7 9.94 -0.98 24.03
CA VAL A 7 10.92 -1.50 23.06
C VAL A 7 10.22 -2.55 22.20
N ALA A 8 10.27 -2.37 20.88
CA ALA A 8 9.77 -3.34 19.90
C ALA A 8 10.97 -3.95 19.15
N PRO A 9 11.31 -5.24 19.39
CA PRO A 9 12.34 -5.91 18.60
C PRO A 9 11.86 -6.09 17.15
N ARG A 10 12.62 -5.58 16.18
CA ARG A 10 12.32 -5.72 14.75
C ARG A 10 13.17 -6.83 14.14
N MET A 11 12.60 -7.57 13.20
CA MET A 11 13.31 -8.60 12.43
C MET A 11 13.12 -8.35 10.94
N ALA A 12 14.21 -8.34 10.18
CA ALA A 12 14.21 -8.24 8.73
C ALA A 12 15.48 -8.90 8.18
N PRO A 13 15.49 -9.38 6.91
CA PRO A 13 16.70 -9.89 6.29
C PRO A 13 17.82 -8.84 6.19
N SER A 14 17.43 -7.57 6.05
CA SER A 14 18.33 -6.42 6.11
C SER A 14 17.56 -5.17 6.55
N PHE A 15 18.27 -4.27 7.21
CA PHE A 15 17.80 -2.92 7.57
C PHE A 15 18.54 -1.84 6.77
N THR A 16 19.18 -2.15 5.64
CA THR A 16 19.86 -1.15 4.81
C THR A 16 18.85 -0.28 4.06
N PRO A 17 18.70 1.02 4.40
CA PRO A 17 17.90 1.93 3.62
C PRO A 17 18.67 2.54 2.44
N PHE A 18 17.97 3.24 1.55
CA PHE A 18 18.59 3.99 0.45
C PHE A 18 19.57 5.04 0.98
N ALA A 19 19.21 5.72 2.08
CA ALA A 19 20.07 6.73 2.70
C ALA A 19 21.44 6.21 3.17
N SER A 20 21.63 4.90 3.34
CA SER A 20 22.96 4.35 3.62
C SER A 20 23.94 4.60 2.47
N PHE A 21 23.46 4.59 1.22
CA PHE A 21 24.26 4.92 0.05
C PHE A 21 24.46 6.43 -0.08
N GLU A 22 23.38 7.20 0.12
CA GLU A 22 23.42 8.67 0.06
C GLU A 22 24.36 9.28 1.11
N HIS A 23 24.44 8.67 2.30
CA HIS A 23 25.38 9.06 3.35
C HIS A 23 26.81 9.09 2.81
N TRP A 24 27.32 7.97 2.30
CA TRP A 24 28.69 7.90 1.79
C TRP A 24 28.91 8.76 0.55
N TYR A 25 27.92 8.83 -0.33
CA TYR A 25 27.97 9.70 -1.50
C TYR A 25 28.14 11.18 -1.11
N SER A 26 27.36 11.65 -0.11
CA SER A 26 27.38 13.04 0.36
C SER A 26 28.69 13.43 1.07
N TYR A 27 29.42 12.45 1.62
CA TYR A 27 30.73 12.66 2.24
C TYR A 27 31.92 12.49 1.28
N GLU A 28 31.65 12.36 -0.03
CA GLU A 28 32.68 12.16 -1.07
C GLU A 28 33.59 10.96 -0.75
N ARG A 29 32.97 9.86 -0.30
CA ARG A 29 33.61 8.60 0.07
C ARG A 29 33.34 7.56 -1.01
N PRO A 30 34.07 7.52 -2.15
CA PRO A 30 33.68 6.74 -3.32
C PRO A 30 33.91 5.23 -3.20
N ALA A 31 34.73 4.78 -2.24
CA ALA A 31 35.00 3.35 -2.03
C ALA A 31 33.88 2.67 -1.22
N GLU A 32 33.22 3.42 -0.35
CA GLU A 32 32.29 2.95 0.65
C GLU A 32 30.92 2.52 0.05
N PRO A 33 30.30 3.25 -0.90
CA PRO A 33 29.14 2.79 -1.64
C PRO A 33 29.41 1.47 -2.36
N LYS A 34 30.64 1.27 -2.87
CA LYS A 34 31.01 0.01 -3.53
C LYS A 34 31.00 -1.16 -2.55
N ILE A 35 31.61 -0.99 -1.38
CA ILE A 35 31.63 -2.04 -0.34
C ILE A 35 30.20 -2.40 0.07
N LEU A 36 29.35 -1.39 0.29
CA LEU A 36 27.95 -1.62 0.64
C LEU A 36 27.17 -2.29 -0.50
N ALA A 37 27.35 -1.84 -1.74
CA ALA A 37 26.70 -2.41 -2.92
C ALA A 37 27.13 -3.88 -3.13
N ASP A 38 28.42 -4.17 -3.01
CA ASP A 38 28.93 -5.53 -3.09
C ASP A 38 28.34 -6.42 -2.00
N LEU A 39 28.28 -5.94 -0.75
CA LEU A 39 27.67 -6.69 0.35
C LEU A 39 26.18 -6.97 0.09
N VAL A 40 25.44 -5.96 -0.38
CA VAL A 40 24.03 -6.08 -0.74
C VAL A 40 23.85 -7.10 -1.87
N ILE A 41 24.66 -7.03 -2.92
CA ILE A 41 24.60 -7.98 -4.03
C ILE A 41 24.89 -9.40 -3.52
N ASP A 42 26.01 -9.63 -2.82
CA ASP A 42 26.39 -10.98 -2.39
C ASP A 42 25.38 -11.63 -1.44
N ARG A 43 24.76 -10.83 -0.56
CA ARG A 43 23.91 -11.36 0.51
C ARG A 43 22.43 -11.38 0.13
N LEU A 44 21.97 -10.39 -0.62
CA LEU A 44 20.55 -10.13 -0.84
C LEU A 44 20.14 -10.35 -2.29
N TYR A 45 21.07 -10.16 -3.23
CA TYR A 45 20.82 -10.27 -4.67
C TYR A 45 21.93 -11.03 -5.41
N PRO A 46 22.32 -12.24 -4.97
CA PRO A 46 23.49 -12.93 -5.52
C PRO A 46 23.36 -13.21 -7.02
N GLN A 47 22.13 -13.32 -7.53
CA GLN A 47 21.85 -13.48 -8.95
C GLN A 47 22.31 -12.29 -9.82
N LEU A 48 22.53 -11.10 -9.24
CA LEU A 48 22.98 -9.92 -9.97
C LEU A 48 24.50 -9.87 -10.12
N ARG A 49 25.25 -10.72 -9.42
CA ARG A 49 26.71 -10.69 -9.42
C ARG A 49 27.31 -11.02 -10.79
N ASP A 50 26.64 -11.88 -11.55
CA ASP A 50 27.04 -12.31 -12.89
C ASP A 50 26.51 -11.39 -14.01
N ASP A 51 25.75 -10.35 -13.66
CA ASP A 51 25.29 -9.35 -14.64
C ASP A 51 26.48 -8.52 -15.15
N PRO A 52 26.56 -8.19 -16.45
CA PRO A 52 27.62 -7.32 -16.99
C PRO A 52 27.68 -5.93 -16.34
N TYR A 53 26.57 -5.45 -15.79
CA TYR A 53 26.42 -4.14 -15.14
C TYR A 53 25.74 -4.29 -13.77
N PRO A 54 26.39 -4.94 -12.79
CA PRO A 54 25.75 -5.43 -11.57
C PRO A 54 25.13 -4.32 -10.70
N TYR A 55 25.70 -3.12 -10.70
CA TYR A 55 25.16 -1.99 -9.93
C TYR A 55 23.95 -1.34 -10.62
N ALA A 56 23.94 -1.28 -11.95
CA ALA A 56 22.75 -0.84 -12.70
C ALA A 56 21.62 -1.86 -12.53
N ALA A 57 21.94 -3.15 -12.60
CA ALA A 57 20.99 -4.23 -12.34
C ALA A 57 20.42 -4.18 -10.91
N LEU A 58 21.25 -3.82 -9.91
CA LEU A 58 20.79 -3.56 -8.54
C LEU A 58 19.78 -2.42 -8.49
N VAL A 59 20.07 -1.28 -9.12
CA VAL A 59 19.13 -0.14 -9.19
C VAL A 59 17.80 -0.56 -9.83
N SER A 60 17.83 -1.28 -10.95
CA SER A 60 16.63 -1.79 -11.60
C SER A 60 15.82 -2.72 -10.72
N GLU A 61 16.46 -3.68 -10.04
CA GLU A 61 15.77 -4.62 -9.16
C GLU A 61 15.13 -3.92 -7.95
N VAL A 62 15.84 -2.94 -7.35
CA VAL A 62 15.31 -2.14 -6.24
C VAL A 62 14.15 -1.27 -6.70
N ALA A 63 14.25 -0.64 -7.88
CA ALA A 63 13.17 0.17 -8.45
C ALA A 63 11.93 -0.69 -8.74
N ARG A 64 12.12 -1.88 -9.33
CA ARG A 64 11.05 -2.85 -9.57
C ARG A 64 10.34 -3.27 -8.28
N ARG A 65 11.10 -3.61 -7.23
CA ARG A 65 10.53 -4.00 -5.93
C ARG A 65 9.81 -2.84 -5.24
N SER A 66 10.37 -1.64 -5.30
CA SER A 66 9.72 -0.44 -4.74
C SER A 66 8.41 -0.12 -5.45
N ALA A 67 8.38 -0.23 -6.78
CA ALA A 67 7.16 -0.10 -7.57
C ALA A 67 6.09 -1.12 -7.17
N GLN A 68 6.48 -2.38 -6.95
CA GLN A 68 5.57 -3.44 -6.48
C GLN A 68 5.03 -3.17 -5.07
N LEU A 69 5.91 -2.80 -4.13
CA LEU A 69 5.53 -2.46 -2.76
C LEU A 69 4.51 -1.32 -2.73
N ILE A 70 4.78 -0.25 -3.47
CA ILE A 70 3.90 0.92 -3.47
C ILE A 70 2.58 0.61 -4.17
N ALA A 71 2.58 -0.19 -5.24
CA ALA A 71 1.34 -0.68 -5.83
C ALA A 71 0.50 -1.48 -4.83
N GLN A 72 1.13 -2.31 -3.98
CA GLN A 72 0.44 -3.01 -2.89
C GLN A 72 -0.13 -2.03 -1.86
N TRP A 73 0.62 -1.00 -1.47
CA TRP A 73 0.11 0.04 -0.57
C TRP A 73 -1.11 0.75 -1.14
N GLN A 74 -1.07 1.15 -2.41
CA GLN A 74 -2.21 1.78 -3.09
C GLN A 74 -3.43 0.84 -3.11
N ALA A 75 -3.24 -0.45 -3.40
CA ALA A 75 -4.33 -1.41 -3.51
C ALA A 75 -5.06 -1.71 -2.19
N VAL A 76 -4.37 -1.61 -1.05
CA VAL A 76 -4.97 -1.82 0.28
C VAL A 76 -5.25 -0.51 1.03
N GLY A 77 -4.99 0.64 0.41
CA GLY A 77 -5.21 1.94 1.04
C GLY A 77 -4.21 2.26 2.16
N PHE A 78 -3.01 1.66 2.15
CA PHE A 78 -1.99 1.97 3.14
C PHE A 78 -1.28 3.30 2.83
N MET A 79 -1.10 4.11 3.87
CA MET A 79 -0.39 5.39 3.84
C MET A 79 0.76 5.33 4.83
N HIS A 80 1.98 5.55 4.35
CA HIS A 80 3.19 5.45 5.18
C HIS A 80 3.42 6.71 6.03
N GLY A 81 3.11 7.89 5.48
CA GLY A 81 3.25 9.19 6.17
C GLY A 81 4.67 9.76 6.27
N VAL A 82 5.73 8.98 6.08
CA VAL A 82 7.14 9.42 6.14
C VAL A 82 8.01 8.63 5.17
N MET A 83 7.87 8.89 3.87
CA MET A 83 8.66 8.22 2.83
C MET A 83 9.99 8.94 2.57
N ASN A 84 10.74 9.25 3.62
CA ASN A 84 12.12 9.71 3.49
C ASN A 84 13.01 8.56 2.99
N THR A 85 14.15 8.86 2.38
CA THR A 85 15.02 7.83 1.79
C THR A 85 15.67 6.90 2.83
N ASP A 86 15.77 7.32 4.09
CA ASP A 86 16.16 6.49 5.23
C ASP A 86 15.08 5.48 5.66
N ASN A 87 13.84 5.67 5.21
CA ASN A 87 12.73 4.72 5.40
C ASN A 87 12.47 3.83 4.17
N MET A 88 13.28 3.97 3.11
CA MET A 88 13.16 3.15 1.91
C MET A 88 14.10 1.95 1.96
N SER A 89 13.56 0.76 2.14
CA SER A 89 14.35 -0.48 2.22
C SER A 89 14.96 -0.88 0.86
N ILE A 90 16.25 -1.25 0.85
CA ILE A 90 16.91 -1.83 -0.33
C ILE A 90 16.25 -3.15 -0.81
N LEU A 91 15.39 -3.77 0.01
CA LEU A 91 14.68 -5.01 -0.30
C LEU A 91 13.25 -4.81 -0.83
N GLY A 92 12.77 -3.56 -0.87
CA GLY A 92 11.36 -3.27 -1.15
C GLY A 92 10.42 -3.76 -0.04
N LEU A 93 10.83 -3.62 1.22
CA LEU A 93 9.99 -3.88 2.39
C LEU A 93 9.44 -2.57 2.95
N THR A 94 8.22 -2.59 3.49
CA THR A 94 7.75 -1.50 4.36
C THR A 94 8.64 -1.44 5.59
N LEU A 95 9.13 -0.24 5.94
CA LEU A 95 10.06 -0.02 7.01
C LEU A 95 9.65 1.24 7.78
N ASP A 96 9.85 1.23 9.10
CA ASP A 96 9.63 2.39 9.96
C ASP A 96 8.18 2.90 10.01
N TYR A 97 7.32 2.08 10.62
CA TYR A 97 5.95 2.41 10.96
C TYR A 97 5.91 3.53 12.02
N GLY A 98 5.75 4.77 11.58
CA GLY A 98 5.53 5.95 12.42
C GLY A 98 4.07 6.43 12.32
N PRO A 99 3.81 7.61 11.73
CA PRO A 99 2.46 8.12 11.47
C PRO A 99 1.84 7.48 10.23
N PHE A 100 1.69 6.15 10.25
CA PHE A 100 1.03 5.41 9.17
C PHE A 100 -0.49 5.37 9.38
N GLY A 101 -1.22 5.04 8.33
CA GLY A 101 -2.66 4.79 8.40
C GLY A 101 -3.14 3.86 7.30
N PHE A 102 -4.29 3.23 7.54
CA PHE A 102 -5.07 2.56 6.50
C PHE A 102 -6.26 3.43 6.12
N MET A 103 -6.58 3.48 4.83
CA MET A 103 -7.68 4.27 4.29
C MET A 103 -9.01 3.79 4.89
N GLU A 104 -9.69 4.70 5.56
CA GLU A 104 -11.07 4.52 6.00
C GLU A 104 -11.98 5.07 4.90
N ALA A 105 -12.55 6.27 5.08
CA ALA A 105 -13.20 7.01 4.02
C ALA A 105 -12.20 7.36 2.91
N TYR A 106 -12.46 6.93 1.68
CA TYR A 106 -11.55 7.16 0.57
C TYR A 106 -11.36 8.66 0.30
N ASP A 107 -10.11 9.11 0.41
CA ASP A 107 -9.66 10.41 -0.05
C ASP A 107 -8.23 10.29 -0.60
N ALA A 108 -8.09 10.47 -1.91
CA ALA A 108 -6.82 10.40 -2.60
C ALA A 108 -5.77 11.38 -2.05
N ARG A 109 -6.23 12.49 -1.44
CA ARG A 109 -5.37 13.53 -0.86
C ARG A 109 -5.17 13.37 0.65
N HIS A 110 -5.62 12.26 1.24
CA HIS A 110 -5.46 12.03 2.67
C HIS A 110 -3.99 12.08 3.09
N ILE A 111 -3.72 12.76 4.20
CA ILE A 111 -2.41 12.91 4.81
C ILE A 111 -2.51 12.30 6.21
N CYS A 112 -1.86 11.17 6.43
CA CYS A 112 -1.91 10.46 7.71
C CYS A 112 -0.90 10.99 8.75
N ASN A 113 -0.03 11.94 8.36
CA ASN A 113 0.98 12.54 9.21
C ASN A 113 0.71 14.04 9.41
N HIS A 114 0.33 14.46 10.62
CA HIS A 114 0.07 15.88 10.93
C HIS A 114 1.26 16.81 10.70
N THR A 115 2.50 16.31 10.70
CA THR A 115 3.68 17.15 10.40
C THR A 115 3.85 17.43 8.92
N ASP A 116 3.20 16.66 8.03
CA ASP A 116 3.22 16.85 6.58
C ASP A 116 2.17 17.87 6.12
N GLN A 117 2.38 19.14 6.50
CA GLN A 117 1.47 20.25 6.19
C GLN A 117 1.34 20.53 4.68
N GLN A 118 2.25 20.02 3.85
CA GLN A 118 2.26 20.22 2.39
C GLN A 118 1.71 19.02 1.62
N GLY A 119 1.39 17.91 2.30
CA GLY A 119 0.89 16.68 1.67
C GLY A 119 1.91 15.98 0.78
N ARG A 120 3.21 16.13 1.07
CA ARG A 120 4.30 15.48 0.34
C ARG A 120 4.13 13.97 0.31
N TYR A 121 3.64 13.38 1.41
CA TYR A 121 3.44 11.95 1.61
C TYR A 121 1.96 11.55 1.65
N SER A 122 1.07 12.37 1.08
CA SER A 122 -0.34 12.02 0.89
C SER A 122 -0.50 10.72 0.07
N PHE A 123 -1.64 10.05 0.22
CA PHE A 123 -1.90 8.75 -0.40
C PHE A 123 -1.59 8.71 -1.90
N ALA A 124 -2.09 9.68 -2.67
CA ALA A 124 -1.86 9.77 -4.13
C ALA A 124 -0.43 10.16 -4.51
N MET A 125 0.36 10.73 -3.59
CA MET A 125 1.75 11.13 -3.85
C MET A 125 2.74 9.97 -3.67
N GLN A 126 2.38 8.93 -2.93
CA GLN A 126 3.29 7.80 -2.64
C GLN A 126 3.94 7.19 -3.90
N PRO A 127 3.24 6.97 -5.04
CA PRO A 127 3.86 6.46 -6.26
C PRO A 127 4.94 7.38 -6.82
N GLN A 128 4.70 8.69 -6.82
CA GLN A 128 5.66 9.67 -7.32
C GLN A 128 6.86 9.81 -6.39
N ILE A 129 6.63 9.84 -5.07
CA ILE A 129 7.69 9.91 -4.06
C ILE A 129 8.57 8.66 -4.09
N GLY A 130 7.97 7.47 -4.22
CA GLY A 130 8.73 6.24 -4.37
C GLY A 130 9.66 6.23 -5.57
N HIS A 131 9.18 6.76 -6.71
CA HIS A 131 10.00 6.92 -7.91
C HIS A 131 11.15 7.90 -7.66
N TRP A 132 10.85 9.05 -7.03
CA TRP A 132 11.86 10.05 -6.69
C TRP A 132 12.92 9.49 -5.74
N ASN A 133 12.54 8.68 -4.75
CA ASN A 133 13.48 8.00 -3.85
C ASN A 133 14.36 6.97 -4.59
N CYS A 134 13.82 6.25 -5.58
CA CYS A 134 14.63 5.38 -6.43
C CYS A 134 15.66 6.19 -7.25
N PHE A 135 15.27 7.39 -7.73
CA PHE A 135 16.19 8.30 -8.39
C PHE A 135 17.31 8.80 -7.45
N ALA A 136 17.00 9.10 -6.19
CA ALA A 136 18.00 9.45 -5.17
C ALA A 136 19.01 8.31 -4.95
N LEU A 137 18.55 7.07 -4.86
CA LEU A 137 19.43 5.89 -4.79
C LEU A 137 20.30 5.76 -6.05
N GLY A 138 19.71 5.94 -7.23
CA GLY A 138 20.42 5.89 -8.51
C GLY A 138 21.55 6.93 -8.59
N GLN A 139 21.31 8.15 -8.09
CA GLN A 139 22.35 9.17 -7.99
C GLN A 139 23.48 8.76 -7.04
N ALA A 140 23.16 8.18 -5.88
CA ALA A 140 24.19 7.73 -4.93
C ALA A 140 25.07 6.59 -5.51
N LEU A 141 24.55 5.83 -6.47
CA LEU A 141 25.26 4.75 -7.16
C LEU A 141 25.88 5.17 -8.50
N LEU A 142 25.66 6.41 -8.96
CA LEU A 142 26.20 6.93 -10.22
C LEU A 142 27.73 6.74 -10.33
N PRO A 143 28.55 6.99 -9.30
CA PRO A 143 30.01 6.77 -9.41
C PRO A 143 30.42 5.32 -9.69
N LEU A 144 29.56 4.34 -9.37
CA LEU A 144 29.81 2.92 -9.64
C LEU A 144 29.28 2.49 -11.02
N ILE A 145 28.24 3.17 -11.50
CA ILE A 145 27.60 2.90 -12.79
C ILE A 145 28.34 3.62 -13.94
N GLY A 146 28.90 4.79 -13.66
CA GLY A 146 29.77 5.55 -14.57
C GLY A 146 29.04 6.58 -15.43
N GLU A 147 27.83 6.29 -15.89
CA GLU A 147 27.10 7.13 -16.85
C GLU A 147 25.67 7.45 -16.37
N VAL A 148 25.22 8.68 -16.58
CA VAL A 148 23.88 9.15 -16.17
C VAL A 148 22.79 8.43 -16.95
N GLU A 149 23.02 8.20 -18.23
CA GLU A 149 22.10 7.50 -19.14
C GLU A 149 21.85 6.07 -18.68
N ALA A 150 22.88 5.37 -18.19
CA ALA A 150 22.76 4.01 -17.67
C ALA A 150 21.93 3.97 -16.37
N VAL A 151 22.05 4.98 -15.50
CA VAL A 151 21.19 5.11 -14.30
C VAL A 151 19.74 5.36 -14.70
N GLN A 152 19.50 6.25 -15.68
CA GLN A 152 18.16 6.55 -16.16
C GLN A 152 17.49 5.32 -16.81
N GLU A 153 18.23 4.56 -17.62
CA GLU A 153 17.78 3.31 -18.20
C GLU A 153 17.42 2.29 -17.11
N ALA A 154 18.29 2.15 -16.10
CA ALA A 154 18.04 1.25 -14.98
C ALA A 154 16.76 1.61 -14.20
N LEU A 155 16.45 2.91 -14.05
CA LEU A 155 15.26 3.41 -13.34
C LEU A 155 13.98 3.38 -14.18
N ALA A 156 14.08 3.34 -15.52
CA ALA A 156 12.93 3.37 -16.42
C ALA A 156 11.94 2.22 -16.19
N VAL A 157 12.38 1.15 -15.51
CA VAL A 157 11.55 -0.01 -15.13
C VAL A 157 10.48 0.32 -14.08
N TYR A 158 10.64 1.39 -13.28
CA TYR A 158 9.74 1.70 -12.17
C TYR A 158 8.29 1.88 -12.62
N GLN A 159 8.04 2.79 -13.58
CA GLN A 159 6.69 3.17 -13.97
C GLN A 159 5.91 2.02 -14.61
N PRO A 160 6.46 1.25 -15.57
CA PRO A 160 5.76 0.09 -16.14
C PRO A 160 5.45 -0.98 -15.09
N HIS A 161 6.38 -1.26 -14.16
CA HIS A 161 6.13 -2.25 -13.11
C HIS A 161 5.11 -1.79 -12.09
N PHE A 162 5.10 -0.51 -11.72
CA PHE A 162 4.08 0.05 -10.85
C PHE A 162 2.69 -0.08 -11.49
N GLN A 163 2.55 0.36 -12.75
CA GLN A 163 1.28 0.30 -13.48
C GLN A 163 0.79 -1.14 -13.68
N ALA A 164 1.68 -2.06 -14.06
CA ALA A 164 1.32 -3.47 -14.23
C ALA A 164 0.89 -4.11 -12.90
N SER A 165 1.62 -3.84 -11.82
CA SER A 165 1.31 -4.39 -10.49
C SER A 165 0.00 -3.83 -9.93
N LEU A 166 -0.19 -2.51 -10.01
CA LEU A 166 -1.42 -1.86 -9.54
C LEU A 166 -2.63 -2.29 -10.39
N GLY A 167 -2.46 -2.36 -11.70
CA GLY A 167 -3.47 -2.88 -12.62
C GLY A 167 -3.90 -4.29 -12.23
N ALA A 168 -2.96 -5.22 -12.06
CA ALA A 168 -3.26 -6.59 -11.65
C ALA A 168 -3.98 -6.65 -10.29
N LEU A 169 -3.56 -5.83 -9.32
CA LEU A 169 -4.20 -5.74 -8.01
C LEU A 169 -5.64 -5.20 -8.13
N HIS A 170 -5.88 -4.14 -8.90
CA HIS A 170 -7.24 -3.62 -9.11
C HIS A 170 -8.15 -4.63 -9.81
N HIS A 171 -7.65 -5.37 -10.81
CA HIS A 171 -8.42 -6.43 -11.45
C HIS A 171 -8.79 -7.53 -10.45
N ALA A 172 -7.84 -7.99 -9.63
CA ALA A 172 -8.11 -8.98 -8.58
C ALA A 172 -9.12 -8.47 -7.54
N LYS A 173 -9.01 -7.20 -7.11
CA LYS A 173 -9.96 -6.58 -6.18
C LYS A 173 -11.36 -6.43 -6.76
N LEU A 174 -11.48 -6.27 -8.08
CA LEU A 174 -12.74 -6.23 -8.84
C LEU A 174 -13.19 -7.61 -9.32
N GLY A 175 -12.45 -8.68 -9.04
CA GLY A 175 -12.80 -10.02 -9.51
C GLY A 175 -12.78 -10.18 -11.03
N LEU A 176 -12.03 -9.34 -11.75
CA LEU A 176 -11.84 -9.41 -13.20
C LEU A 176 -10.69 -10.38 -13.53
N SER A 177 -10.98 -11.42 -14.31
CA SER A 177 -9.99 -12.44 -14.66
C SER A 177 -9.23 -12.15 -15.95
N THR A 178 -9.79 -11.29 -16.80
CA THR A 178 -9.18 -10.84 -18.06
C THR A 178 -8.88 -9.35 -18.02
N VAL A 179 -7.99 -8.87 -18.88
CA VAL A 179 -7.70 -7.43 -19.06
C VAL A 179 -8.30 -6.98 -20.38
N GLN A 180 -9.03 -5.87 -20.36
CA GLN A 180 -9.64 -5.24 -21.53
C GLN A 180 -9.29 -3.75 -21.61
N ALA A 181 -9.36 -3.20 -22.83
CA ALA A 181 -8.94 -1.82 -23.10
C ALA A 181 -9.70 -0.76 -22.29
N ASN A 182 -10.95 -1.02 -21.93
CA ASN A 182 -11.80 -0.07 -21.20
C ASN A 182 -11.72 -0.24 -19.66
N ASP A 183 -10.93 -1.18 -19.15
CA ASP A 183 -10.85 -1.45 -17.70
C ASP A 183 -10.29 -0.27 -16.92
N ALA A 184 -9.38 0.51 -17.53
CA ALA A 184 -8.87 1.73 -16.94
C ALA A 184 -9.99 2.74 -16.65
N ALA A 185 -10.89 2.98 -17.61
CA ALA A 185 -12.01 3.91 -17.43
C ALA A 185 -13.02 3.42 -16.36
N LEU A 186 -13.24 2.10 -16.27
CA LEU A 186 -14.08 1.50 -15.23
C LEU A 186 -13.49 1.69 -13.83
N ILE A 187 -12.17 1.49 -13.70
CA ILE A 187 -11.42 1.66 -12.46
C ILE A 187 -11.38 3.15 -12.07
N ASP A 188 -11.07 4.06 -12.99
CA ASP A 188 -11.05 5.50 -12.74
C ASP A 188 -12.43 6.03 -12.35
N GLY A 189 -13.48 5.52 -13.01
CA GLY A 189 -14.88 5.81 -12.67
C GLY A 189 -15.23 5.36 -11.25
N LEU A 190 -14.75 4.18 -10.82
CA LEU A 190 -14.91 3.69 -9.45
C LEU A 190 -14.28 4.65 -8.45
N PHE A 191 -12.99 4.93 -8.60
CA PHE A 191 -12.26 5.78 -7.66
C PHE A 191 -12.83 7.21 -7.60
N SER A 192 -13.38 7.70 -8.72
CA SER A 192 -14.09 8.98 -8.77
C SER A 192 -15.34 9.00 -7.89
N ILE A 193 -16.16 7.94 -7.94
CA ILE A 193 -17.37 7.86 -7.11
C ILE A 193 -17.05 7.57 -5.63
N LEU A 194 -15.98 6.81 -5.34
CA LEU A 194 -15.49 6.60 -3.98
C LEU A 194 -15.05 7.94 -3.36
N GLN A 195 -14.30 8.75 -4.11
CA GLN A 195 -13.84 10.08 -3.67
C GLN A 195 -15.03 11.02 -3.41
N ALA A 196 -15.98 11.07 -4.33
CA ALA A 196 -17.11 12.00 -4.24
C ALA A 196 -18.04 11.70 -3.05
N SER A 197 -18.14 10.43 -2.64
CA SER A 197 -18.99 10.00 -1.53
C SER A 197 -18.22 9.67 -0.24
N HIS A 198 -16.89 9.81 -0.22
CA HIS A 198 -16.03 9.46 0.93
C HIS A 198 -16.31 8.04 1.46
N VAL A 199 -16.45 7.08 0.55
CA VAL A 199 -16.84 5.69 0.87
C VAL A 199 -15.73 4.97 1.62
N ASP A 200 -16.09 4.15 2.61
CA ASP A 200 -15.12 3.29 3.29
C ASP A 200 -14.45 2.31 2.30
N PHE A 201 -13.14 2.46 2.15
CA PHE A 201 -12.34 1.81 1.12
C PHE A 201 -12.36 0.29 1.26
N THR A 202 -12.11 -0.21 2.48
CA THR A 202 -12.03 -1.65 2.75
C THR A 202 -13.40 -2.30 2.64
N LEU A 203 -14.43 -1.70 3.25
CA LEU A 203 -15.79 -2.23 3.24
C LEU A 203 -16.39 -2.25 1.84
N PHE A 204 -16.14 -1.24 1.01
CA PHE A 204 -16.62 -1.25 -0.38
C PHE A 204 -16.11 -2.48 -1.13
N PHE A 205 -14.79 -2.69 -1.14
CA PHE A 205 -14.19 -3.81 -1.86
C PHE A 205 -14.59 -5.18 -1.27
N ARG A 206 -14.76 -5.27 0.05
CA ARG A 206 -15.26 -6.49 0.68
C ARG A 206 -16.69 -6.80 0.24
N ARG A 207 -17.61 -5.83 0.34
CA ARG A 207 -19.02 -5.99 -0.07
C ARG A 207 -19.18 -6.16 -1.58
N LEU A 208 -18.27 -5.63 -2.40
CA LEU A 208 -18.32 -5.81 -3.85
C LEU A 208 -18.22 -7.28 -4.25
N GLY A 209 -17.56 -8.11 -3.43
CA GLY A 209 -17.51 -9.57 -3.61
C GLY A 209 -18.88 -10.25 -3.55
N ASP A 210 -19.85 -9.62 -2.90
CA ASP A 210 -21.22 -10.13 -2.74
C ASP A 210 -22.17 -9.69 -3.86
N LEU A 211 -21.76 -8.73 -4.70
CA LEU A 211 -22.58 -8.22 -5.81
C LEU A 211 -22.93 -9.36 -6.78
N GLN A 212 -24.18 -9.40 -7.24
CA GLN A 212 -24.66 -10.39 -8.22
C GLN A 212 -24.61 -9.83 -9.64
N SER A 213 -24.12 -10.61 -10.61
CA SER A 213 -23.93 -10.12 -11.99
C SER A 213 -25.24 -9.83 -12.71
N ASN A 214 -26.31 -10.54 -12.34
CA ASN A 214 -27.61 -10.52 -13.03
C ASN A 214 -28.76 -9.98 -12.18
N ASP A 215 -28.46 -9.49 -10.97
CA ASP A 215 -29.47 -8.94 -10.05
C ASP A 215 -28.95 -7.66 -9.40
N SER A 216 -29.70 -6.57 -9.54
CA SER A 216 -29.43 -5.29 -8.88
C SER A 216 -30.27 -5.10 -7.61
N ALA A 217 -31.25 -5.97 -7.33
CA ALA A 217 -32.07 -5.87 -6.13
C ALA A 217 -31.26 -6.11 -4.85
N SER A 218 -30.15 -6.85 -4.94
CA SER A 218 -29.22 -7.10 -3.83
C SER A 218 -28.19 -6.00 -3.59
N ASP A 219 -28.23 -4.89 -4.33
CA ASP A 219 -27.17 -3.85 -4.26
C ASP A 219 -27.25 -2.94 -3.04
N ALA A 220 -28.32 -3.01 -2.25
CA ALA A 220 -28.54 -2.09 -1.12
C ALA A 220 -27.31 -1.94 -0.19
N PRO A 221 -26.59 -3.02 0.22
CA PRO A 221 -25.42 -2.89 1.09
C PRO A 221 -24.23 -2.11 0.49
N LEU A 222 -24.11 -2.06 -0.84
CA LEU A 222 -23.11 -1.24 -1.54
C LEU A 222 -23.65 0.15 -1.82
N ARG A 223 -24.87 0.22 -2.37
CA ARG A 223 -25.55 1.45 -2.76
C ARG A 223 -25.71 2.42 -1.59
N ASP A 224 -26.00 1.90 -0.39
CA ASP A 224 -26.18 2.71 0.82
C ASP A 224 -24.86 3.27 1.37
N LEU A 225 -23.70 2.86 0.85
CA LEU A 225 -22.40 3.49 1.15
C LEU A 225 -22.22 4.84 0.42
N PHE A 226 -22.99 5.09 -0.63
CA PHE A 226 -22.83 6.28 -1.48
C PHE A 226 -23.85 7.35 -1.14
N ILE A 227 -23.37 8.61 -1.11
CA ILE A 227 -24.24 9.79 -1.01
C ILE A 227 -25.01 9.94 -2.33
N ASP A 228 -24.30 9.90 -3.45
CA ASP A 228 -24.89 9.85 -4.79
C ASP A 228 -25.10 8.39 -5.22
N ARG A 229 -26.25 7.85 -4.83
CA ARG A 229 -26.66 6.48 -5.21
C ARG A 229 -26.78 6.29 -6.71
N ALA A 230 -27.15 7.32 -7.46
CA ALA A 230 -27.32 7.22 -8.91
C ALA A 230 -25.97 7.08 -9.62
N ALA A 231 -24.92 7.72 -9.10
CA ALA A 231 -23.55 7.53 -9.58
C ALA A 231 -23.08 6.08 -9.39
N PHE A 232 -23.34 5.49 -8.22
CA PHE A 232 -23.07 4.06 -8.00
C PHE A 232 -23.88 3.16 -8.92
N ASP A 233 -25.19 3.40 -9.04
CA ASP A 233 -26.08 2.59 -9.89
C ASP A 233 -25.58 2.59 -11.35
N SER A 234 -25.14 3.74 -11.86
CA SER A 234 -24.56 3.90 -13.20
C SER A 234 -23.24 3.12 -13.36
N TRP A 235 -22.34 3.22 -12.38
CA TRP A 235 -21.08 2.48 -12.39
C TRP A 235 -21.31 0.97 -12.31
N ALA A 236 -22.23 0.51 -11.45
CA ALA A 236 -22.53 -0.90 -11.25
C ALA A 236 -23.10 -1.56 -12.52
N VAL A 237 -23.85 -0.82 -13.34
CA VAL A 237 -24.29 -1.29 -14.67
C VAL A 237 -23.09 -1.56 -15.59
N GLN A 238 -22.13 -0.64 -15.65
CA GLN A 238 -20.92 -0.80 -16.47
C GLN A 238 -20.06 -1.96 -15.98
N TYR A 239 -19.91 -2.09 -14.66
CA TYR A 239 -19.19 -3.20 -14.04
C TYR A 239 -19.83 -4.56 -14.38
N ARG A 240 -21.16 -4.69 -14.27
CA ARG A 240 -21.88 -5.93 -14.68
C ARG A 240 -21.74 -6.23 -16.16
N GLN A 241 -21.80 -5.23 -17.03
CA GLN A 241 -21.54 -5.41 -18.46
C GLN A 241 -20.12 -5.96 -18.70
N ARG A 242 -19.13 -5.45 -17.96
CA ARG A 242 -17.76 -5.93 -18.02
C ARG A 242 -17.60 -7.37 -17.51
N LEU A 243 -18.32 -7.74 -16.44
CA LEU A 243 -18.38 -9.11 -15.93
C LEU A 243 -19.01 -10.08 -16.93
N ALA A 244 -20.06 -9.65 -17.64
CA ALA A 244 -20.74 -10.45 -18.65
C ALA A 244 -19.83 -10.79 -19.85
N GLN A 245 -18.94 -9.87 -20.24
CA GLN A 245 -18.00 -10.08 -21.35
C GLN A 245 -16.99 -11.21 -21.10
N GLU A 246 -16.71 -11.56 -19.83
CA GLU A 246 -15.84 -12.69 -19.47
C GLU A 246 -16.61 -13.88 -18.89
N ASN A 247 -17.94 -13.88 -19.00
CA ASN A 247 -18.83 -14.91 -18.46
C ASN A 247 -18.55 -15.17 -16.96
N SER A 248 -18.34 -14.10 -16.19
CA SER A 248 -18.02 -14.19 -14.76
C SER A 248 -19.10 -14.98 -14.01
N LEU A 249 -18.66 -15.88 -13.14
CA LEU A 249 -19.53 -16.67 -12.25
C LEU A 249 -19.48 -16.10 -10.84
N ASP A 250 -20.63 -15.70 -10.29
CA ASP A 250 -20.72 -15.00 -9.00
C ASP A 250 -20.04 -15.75 -7.85
N ALA A 251 -20.25 -17.08 -7.75
CA ALA A 251 -19.64 -17.89 -6.69
C ALA A 251 -18.11 -17.94 -6.77
N ALA A 252 -17.55 -18.11 -7.97
CA ALA A 252 -16.10 -18.15 -8.18
C ALA A 252 -15.48 -16.77 -7.99
N ARG A 253 -16.13 -15.72 -8.52
CA ARG A 253 -15.72 -14.33 -8.35
C ARG A 253 -15.67 -13.94 -6.87
N ARG A 254 -16.73 -14.24 -6.11
CA ARG A 254 -16.81 -13.98 -4.67
C ARG A 254 -15.63 -14.58 -3.92
N LEU A 255 -15.32 -15.85 -4.18
CA LEU A 255 -14.18 -16.53 -3.54
C LEU A 255 -12.85 -15.83 -3.85
N ALA A 256 -12.60 -15.50 -5.11
CA ALA A 256 -11.38 -14.80 -5.53
C ALA A 256 -11.26 -13.39 -4.92
N MET A 257 -12.37 -12.64 -4.91
CA MET A 257 -12.42 -11.31 -4.31
C MET A 257 -12.24 -11.37 -2.80
N HIS A 258 -12.85 -12.32 -2.09
CA HIS A 258 -12.70 -12.45 -0.64
C HIS A 258 -11.28 -12.85 -0.21
N ALA A 259 -10.55 -13.56 -1.08
CA ALA A 259 -9.13 -13.87 -0.87
C ALA A 259 -8.19 -12.66 -1.12
N THR A 260 -8.68 -11.61 -1.78
CA THR A 260 -7.88 -10.42 -2.16
C THR A 260 -8.29 -9.15 -1.40
N ASN A 261 -9.57 -9.04 -1.05
CA ASN A 261 -10.15 -7.90 -0.35
C ASN A 261 -10.28 -8.24 1.14
N PRO A 262 -9.41 -7.66 2.00
CA PRO A 262 -9.47 -7.94 3.43
C PRO A 262 -10.80 -7.48 4.00
N LYS A 263 -11.29 -8.23 4.98
CA LYS A 263 -12.40 -7.83 5.84
C LYS A 263 -11.91 -6.94 6.99
N TYR A 264 -10.69 -7.18 7.47
CA TYR A 264 -10.10 -6.47 8.61
C TYR A 264 -8.80 -5.78 8.20
N VAL A 265 -8.67 -4.50 8.59
CA VAL A 265 -7.44 -3.71 8.48
C VAL A 265 -7.17 -3.03 9.82
N LEU A 266 -5.91 -2.66 10.10
CA LEU A 266 -5.54 -1.96 11.32
C LEU A 266 -5.97 -0.48 11.24
N ARG A 267 -7.26 -0.23 11.45
CA ARG A 267 -7.83 1.11 11.54
C ARG A 267 -7.22 1.89 12.71
N ASN A 268 -7.01 3.19 12.55
CA ASN A 268 -6.37 4.02 13.57
C ASN A 268 -7.10 3.97 14.91
N TYR A 269 -8.43 3.97 14.90
CA TYR A 269 -9.21 3.91 16.15
C TYR A 269 -9.06 2.58 16.88
N LEU A 270 -8.90 1.47 16.15
CA LEU A 270 -8.65 0.16 16.75
C LEU A 270 -7.29 0.13 17.44
N ALA A 271 -6.25 0.65 16.77
CA ALA A 271 -4.94 0.82 17.38
C ALA A 271 -5.01 1.72 18.63
N GLN A 272 -5.74 2.85 18.56
CA GLN A 272 -5.91 3.75 19.69
C GLN A 272 -6.61 3.09 20.89
N VAL A 273 -7.70 2.36 20.67
CA VAL A 273 -8.40 1.62 21.74
C VAL A 273 -7.47 0.59 22.39
N ALA A 274 -6.64 -0.09 21.60
CA ALA A 274 -5.65 -1.02 22.13
C ALA A 274 -4.54 -0.33 22.93
N ILE A 275 -4.05 0.83 22.47
CA ILE A 275 -3.06 1.66 23.18
C ILE A 275 -3.61 2.12 24.54
N GLU A 276 -4.84 2.64 24.58
CA GLU A 276 -5.48 3.13 25.80
C GLU A 276 -5.67 2.03 26.86
N LYS A 277 -5.99 0.80 26.43
CA LYS A 277 -6.04 -0.37 27.31
C LYS A 277 -4.65 -0.78 27.76
N ALA A 278 -3.67 -0.83 26.85
CA ALA A 278 -2.30 -1.21 27.17
C ALA A 278 -1.63 -0.24 28.16
N GLN A 279 -1.93 1.06 28.10
CA GLN A 279 -1.48 2.06 29.08
C GLN A 279 -2.01 1.77 30.49
N LYS A 280 -3.16 1.10 30.60
CA LYS A 280 -3.75 0.60 31.86
C LYS A 280 -3.27 -0.81 32.22
N LYS A 281 -2.25 -1.32 31.51
CA LYS A 281 -1.68 -2.68 31.61
C LYS A 281 -2.67 -3.79 31.21
N ASP A 282 -3.69 -3.46 30.44
CA ASP A 282 -4.60 -4.42 29.83
C ASP A 282 -4.19 -4.65 28.37
N PHE A 283 -3.62 -5.83 28.09
CA PHE A 283 -3.11 -6.19 26.77
C PHE A 283 -4.07 -7.09 25.98
N THR A 284 -5.30 -7.32 26.46
CA THR A 284 -6.23 -8.25 25.78
C THR A 284 -6.63 -7.73 24.39
N GLU A 285 -6.77 -6.42 24.23
CA GLU A 285 -7.13 -5.81 22.95
C GLU A 285 -6.01 -5.93 21.92
N VAL A 286 -4.75 -5.73 22.34
CA VAL A 286 -3.58 -5.94 21.47
C VAL A 286 -3.53 -7.39 20.98
N ALA A 287 -3.74 -8.35 21.90
CA ALA A 287 -3.77 -9.77 21.55
C ALA A 287 -4.94 -10.12 20.61
N THR A 288 -6.12 -9.52 20.83
CA THR A 288 -7.29 -9.74 19.98
C THR A 288 -7.09 -9.17 18.58
N LEU A 289 -6.61 -7.92 18.48
CA LEU A 289 -6.30 -7.31 17.18
C LEU A 289 -5.25 -8.10 16.41
N LEU A 290 -4.20 -8.59 17.08
CA LEU A 290 -3.21 -9.44 16.45
C LEU A 290 -3.85 -10.70 15.86
N ALA A 291 -4.67 -11.42 16.65
CA ALA A 291 -5.35 -12.64 16.20
C ALA A 291 -6.30 -12.37 15.00
N VAL A 292 -7.02 -11.24 15.01
CA VAL A 292 -7.89 -10.84 13.90
C VAL A 292 -7.09 -10.55 12.64
N LEU A 293 -5.98 -9.81 12.76
CA LEU A 293 -5.14 -9.36 11.65
C LEU A 293 -4.22 -10.45 11.09
N GLU A 294 -4.04 -11.57 11.79
CA GLU A 294 -3.38 -12.77 11.24
C GLU A 294 -4.24 -13.47 10.16
N LYS A 295 -5.55 -13.23 10.14
CA LYS A 295 -6.50 -13.78 9.17
C LYS A 295 -7.41 -12.70 8.57
N PRO A 296 -6.86 -11.65 7.96
CA PRO A 296 -7.61 -10.44 7.63
C PRO A 296 -8.64 -10.64 6.51
N PHE A 297 -8.54 -11.74 5.74
CA PHE A 297 -9.44 -12.08 4.63
C PHE A 297 -10.60 -13.02 5.05
N ASP A 298 -10.43 -13.72 6.16
CA ASP A 298 -11.38 -14.74 6.63
C ASP A 298 -12.62 -14.09 7.26
N GLU A 299 -13.74 -14.82 7.21
CA GLU A 299 -14.90 -14.49 8.04
C GLU A 299 -14.61 -14.87 9.50
N GLN A 300 -14.80 -13.92 10.43
CA GLN A 300 -14.63 -14.14 11.86
C GLN A 300 -15.88 -13.59 12.59
N PRO A 301 -16.99 -14.36 12.67
CA PRO A 301 -18.28 -13.88 13.18
C PRO A 301 -18.22 -13.28 14.59
N GLU A 302 -17.35 -13.81 15.46
CA GLU A 302 -17.07 -13.32 16.80
C GLU A 302 -16.38 -11.93 16.83
N HIS A 303 -15.82 -11.52 15.70
CA HIS A 303 -15.02 -10.31 15.53
C HIS A 303 -15.63 -9.34 14.50
N GLU A 304 -16.91 -9.50 14.15
CA GLU A 304 -17.61 -8.67 13.14
C GLU A 304 -17.45 -7.16 13.38
N HIS A 305 -17.45 -6.74 14.66
CA HIS A 305 -17.34 -5.32 15.01
C HIS A 305 -15.99 -4.69 14.63
N TYR A 306 -14.93 -5.48 14.41
CA TYR A 306 -13.63 -4.98 13.96
C TYR A 306 -13.63 -4.62 12.46
N ALA A 307 -14.62 -5.09 11.71
CA ALA A 307 -14.83 -4.71 10.31
C ALA A 307 -15.74 -3.47 10.16
N ALA A 308 -16.36 -3.01 11.24
CA ALA A 308 -17.32 -1.91 11.20
C ALA A 308 -16.67 -0.58 10.76
N LEU A 309 -17.53 0.36 10.35
CA LEU A 309 -17.11 1.74 10.12
C LEU A 309 -16.50 2.32 11.41
N PRO A 310 -15.51 3.23 11.29
CA PRO A 310 -15.04 3.98 12.44
C PRO A 310 -16.19 4.74 13.11
N PRO A 311 -16.20 4.83 14.44
CA PRO A 311 -17.19 5.63 15.14
C PRO A 311 -16.97 7.13 14.89
N ASP A 312 -18.01 7.96 15.03
CA ASP A 312 -17.94 9.40 14.69
C ASP A 312 -16.80 10.17 15.36
N TRP A 313 -16.41 9.78 16.58
CA TRP A 313 -15.32 10.44 17.32
C TRP A 313 -13.92 10.11 16.77
N ALA A 314 -13.80 9.09 15.92
CA ALA A 314 -12.54 8.58 15.41
C ALA A 314 -12.03 9.29 14.15
N SER A 315 -12.83 10.15 13.52
CA SER A 315 -12.50 10.81 12.24
C SER A 315 -11.24 11.69 12.27
N HIS A 316 -10.67 11.94 13.44
CA HIS A 316 -9.48 12.77 13.65
C HIS A 316 -8.33 12.03 14.35
N LEU A 317 -8.39 10.69 14.48
CA LEU A 317 -7.37 9.91 15.18
C LEU A 317 -6.15 9.61 14.31
N GLU A 318 -4.99 9.72 14.94
CA GLU A 318 -3.69 9.42 14.35
C GLU A 318 -2.93 8.44 15.24
N VAL A 319 -2.21 7.51 14.62
CA VAL A 319 -1.28 6.64 15.32
C VAL A 319 0.10 7.28 15.21
N SER A 320 0.56 7.99 16.24
CA SER A 320 1.93 8.54 16.27
C SER A 320 2.82 7.70 17.17
N CYS A 321 4.03 7.38 16.71
CA CYS A 321 5.08 6.76 17.53
C CYS A 321 5.95 7.79 18.29
N SER A 322 5.59 9.08 18.24
CA SER A 322 6.30 10.15 18.95
C SER A 322 5.33 11.28 19.34
N SER A 323 5.25 11.58 20.63
CA SER A 323 4.90 12.93 21.13
C SER A 323 6.07 13.54 21.88
#